data_AF-A0A7J3QGA6-F1
#
_entry.id   AF-A0A7J3QGA6-F1
#
_cell.length_a   1.000
_cell.length_b   1.000
_cell.length_c   1.000
_cell.angle_alpha   90.00
_cell.angle_beta   90.00
_cell.angle_gamma   90.00
#
_symmetry.space_group_name_H-M   'P 1'
#
loop_
_entity.id
_entity.type
_entity.pdbx_description
1 polymer ?
#
loop_
_entity_poly.entity_id
_entity_poly.type
_entity_poly.pdbx_seq_one_letter_code
_entity_poly.pdbx_strand_id
1 'polypeptide(L)' 'MSRRILEEELRGPSVFRDPSVLLPDYIPPFLVHRDEEQRWLARVYRSLMSSGASQNVLIVGEIGVGKTVLAVI' A
#
# COMPACT_ATOMS: atom_id res chain seq x y z
N MET A 1 20.97 16.96 15.41
CA MET A 1 20.46 17.40 16.73
C MET A 1 19.32 18.41 16.57
N SER A 2 19.54 19.55 15.91
CA SER A 2 18.58 20.67 15.84
C SER A 2 17.23 20.38 15.16
N ARG A 3 17.18 19.48 14.16
CA ARG A 3 15.94 19.14 13.45
C ARG A 3 14.93 18.37 14.31
N ARG A 4 15.40 17.43 15.14
CA ARG A 4 14.51 16.64 16.01
C ARG A 4 13.84 17.51 17.07
N ILE A 5 14.60 18.42 17.67
CA ILE A 5 14.07 19.37 18.66
C ILE A 5 13.01 20.28 18.02
N LEU A 6 13.26 20.77 16.80
CA LEU A 6 12.28 21.58 16.07
C LEU A 6 10.99 20.80 15.75
N GLU A 7 11.14 19.55 15.33
CA GLU A 7 10.01 18.66 15.02
C GLU A 7 9.19 18.28 16.26
N GLU A 8 9.83 18.13 17.43
CA GLU A 8 9.15 17.88 18.71
C GLU A 8 8.35 19.10 19.18
N GLU A 9 8.93 20.31 19.13
CA GLU A 9 8.24 21.55 19.52
C GLU A 9 7.06 21.89 18.60
N LEU A 10 7.17 21.58 17.30
CA LEU A 10 6.08 21.79 16.33
C LEU A 10 4.92 20.80 16.46
N ARG A 11 5.15 19.60 17.03
CA ARG A 11 4.15 18.52 17.06
C ARG A 11 3.11 18.66 18.17
N GLY A 12 3.41 19.41 19.24
CA GLY A 12 2.53 19.52 20.40
C GLY A 12 2.17 18.15 21.03
N PRO A 13 1.33 18.11 22.08
CA PRO A 13 0.83 16.85 22.61
C PRO A 13 -0.08 16.17 21.57
N SER A 14 0.23 14.91 21.23
CA SER A 14 -0.49 14.11 20.24
C SER A 14 -0.79 12.71 20.80
N VAL A 15 -1.97 12.17 20.47
CA VAL A 15 -2.34 10.78 20.76
C VAL A 15 -1.79 9.81 19.71
N PHE A 16 -1.31 10.32 18.59
CA PHE A 16 -0.78 9.53 17.48
C PHE A 16 0.73 9.32 17.65
N ARG A 17 1.17 8.06 17.64
CA ARG A 17 2.60 7.71 17.56
C ARG A 17 3.18 8.10 16.20
N ASP A 18 2.44 7.84 15.14
CA ASP A 18 2.81 8.18 13.77
C ASP A 18 1.54 8.51 12.97
N PRO A 19 1.27 9.78 12.66
CA PRO A 19 0.12 10.16 11.82
C PRO A 19 0.29 9.76 10.35
N SER A 20 1.52 9.53 9.88
CA SER A 20 1.78 9.31 8.46
C SER A 20 1.16 8.01 7.93
N VAL A 21 1.02 7.00 8.78
CA VAL A 21 0.39 5.71 8.42
C VAL A 21 -1.12 5.81 8.16
N LEU A 22 -1.75 6.94 8.53
CA LEU A 22 -3.16 7.20 8.30
C LEU A 22 -3.40 7.98 7.01
N LEU A 23 -2.34 8.42 6.33
CA LEU A 23 -2.48 9.15 5.08
C LEU A 23 -2.91 8.21 3.95
N PRO A 24 -3.72 8.67 2.97
CA PRO A 24 -4.22 7.82 1.89
C PRO A 24 -3.13 7.21 0.99
N ASP A 25 -1.94 7.80 0.95
CA ASP A 25 -0.77 7.35 0.19
C ASP A 25 0.12 6.38 0.96
N TYR A 26 -0.18 6.12 2.24
CA TYR A 26 0.52 5.10 3.00
C TYR A 26 0.21 3.71 2.45
N ILE A 27 1.26 2.97 2.08
CA ILE A 27 1.18 1.59 1.64
C ILE A 27 1.68 0.70 2.78
N PRO A 28 0.82 -0.13 3.40
CA PRO A 28 1.24 -1.01 4.47
C PRO A 28 2.12 -2.16 3.90
N PRO A 29 3.02 -2.72 4.72
CA PRO A 29 3.87 -3.84 4.31
C PRO A 29 3.11 -5.15 4.05
N PHE A 30 1.87 -5.26 4.55
CA PHE A 30 0.99 -6.40 4.31
C PHE A 30 -0.46 -5.93 4.14
N LEU A 31 -1.20 -6.57 3.22
CA LEU A 31 -2.63 -6.34 3.03
C LEU A 31 -3.42 -7.48 3.66
N VAL A 32 -4.05 -7.19 4.79
CA VAL A 32 -4.84 -8.18 5.53
C VAL A 32 -6.03 -8.64 4.68
N HIS A 33 -6.29 -9.95 4.64
CA HIS A 33 -7.40 -10.58 3.91
C HIS A 33 -7.36 -10.38 2.39
N ARG A 34 -6.18 -10.13 1.81
CA ARG A 34 -5.98 -10.00 0.34
C ARG A 34 -4.99 -11.01 -0.23
N ASP A 35 -4.66 -12.04 0.53
CA ASP A 35 -3.64 -13.04 0.16
C ASP A 35 -3.98 -13.79 -1.13
N GLU A 36 -5.27 -14.05 -1.39
CA GLU A 36 -5.70 -14.79 -2.57
C GLU A 36 -5.59 -13.94 -3.85
N GLU A 37 -6.04 -12.68 -3.78
CA GLU A 37 -5.94 -11.74 -4.89
C GLU A 37 -4.49 -11.39 -5.19
N GLN A 38 -3.66 -11.18 -4.16
CA GLN A 38 -2.21 -11.00 -4.34
C GLN A 38 -1.56 -12.22 -5.01
N ARG A 39 -1.90 -13.43 -4.56
CA ARG A 39 -1.38 -14.65 -5.18
C ARG A 39 -1.85 -14.81 -6.62
N TRP A 40 -3.06 -14.35 -6.95
CA TRP A 40 -3.56 -14.35 -8.33
C TRP A 40 -2.82 -13.34 -9.20
N LEU A 41 -2.63 -12.09 -8.75
CA LEU A 41 -1.85 -11.07 -9.45
C LEU A 41 -0.41 -11.50 -9.68
N ALA A 42 0.24 -12.10 -8.68
CA ALA A 42 1.60 -12.63 -8.81
C ALA A 42 1.72 -13.68 -9.93
N ARG A 43 0.69 -14.52 -10.12
CA ARG A 43 0.67 -15.49 -11.24
C ARG A 43 0.53 -14.79 -12.60
N VAL A 44 -0.26 -13.71 -12.67
CA VAL A 44 -0.36 -12.89 -13.89
C VAL A 44 1.00 -12.27 -14.22
N TYR A 45 1.65 -11.65 -13.24
CA TYR A 45 2.98 -11.05 -13.45
C TYR A 45 4.07 -12.07 -13.78
N ARG A 46 3.95 -13.30 -13.26
CA ARG A 46 4.86 -14.39 -13.62
C ARG A 46 4.85 -14.67 -15.12
N SER A 47 3.70 -14.57 -15.79
CA SER A 47 3.63 -14.71 -17.26
C SER A 47 4.51 -13.66 -17.94
N LEU A 48 4.42 -12.40 -17.50
CA LEU A 48 5.22 -11.31 -18.04
C LEU A 48 6.72 -11.58 -17.88
N MET A 49 7.16 -12.07 -16.71
CA MET A 49 8.58 -12.35 -16.46
C MET A 49 9.10 -13.60 -17.19
N SER A 50 8.26 -14.62 -17.36
CA SER A 50 8.71 -15.92 -17.89
C SER A 50 8.66 -16.01 -19.42
N SER A 51 7.68 -15.38 -20.06
CA SER A 51 7.46 -15.47 -21.51
C SER A 51 7.46 -14.11 -22.21
N GLY A 52 7.55 -13.01 -21.47
CA GLY A 52 7.39 -11.66 -22.01
C GLY A 52 5.94 -11.32 -22.39
N ALA A 53 4.98 -12.23 -22.15
CA ALA A 53 3.59 -12.02 -22.50
C ALA A 53 2.90 -11.13 -21.46
N SER A 54 2.49 -9.94 -21.90
CA SER A 54 1.66 -9.02 -21.11
C SER A 54 0.20 -9.50 -21.06
N GLN A 55 -0.44 -9.28 -19.91
CA GLN A 55 -1.86 -9.54 -19.71
C GLN A 55 -2.53 -8.31 -19.11
N ASN A 56 -3.72 -8.00 -19.61
CA ASN A 56 -4.55 -6.93 -19.04
C ASN A 56 -5.35 -7.49 -17.86
N VAL A 57 -5.34 -6.75 -16.75
CA VAL A 57 -6.07 -7.08 -15.52
C VAL A 57 -7.07 -5.98 -15.23
N LEU A 58 -8.30 -6.37 -14.85
CA LEU A 58 -9.33 -5.47 -14.36
C LEU A 58 -9.65 -5.81 -12.91
N ILE A 59 -9.46 -4.85 -12.00
CA ILE A 59 -9.78 -5.00 -10.58
C ILE A 59 -11.08 -4.24 -10.28
N VAL A 60 -12.11 -4.94 -9.82
CA VAL A 60 -13.46 -4.40 -9.58
C VAL A 60 -13.87 -4.63 -8.12
N GLY A 61 -14.73 -3.77 -7.59
CA GLY A 61 -15.29 -3.87 -6.24
C GLY A 61 -15.75 -2.52 -5.71
N GLU A 62 -16.42 -2.53 -4.57
CA GLU A 62 -16.99 -1.34 -3.93
C GLU A 62 -15.94 -0.34 -3.43
N ILE A 63 -16.38 0.85 -3.01
CA ILE A 63 -15.50 1.92 -2.51
C ILE A 63 -14.83 1.47 -1.20
N GLY A 64 -13.54 1.81 -1.02
CA GLY A 64 -12.84 1.56 0.24
C GLY A 64 -12.37 0.11 0.46
N VAL A 65 -12.64 -0.83 -0.45
CA VAL A 65 -12.24 -2.25 -0.27
C VAL A 65 -10.73 -2.50 -0.48
N GLY A 66 -9.93 -1.50 -0.81
CA GLY A 66 -8.48 -1.66 -1.00
C GLY A 66 -8.04 -2.08 -2.41
N LYS A 67 -8.87 -1.82 -3.44
CA LYS A 67 -8.50 -2.08 -4.85
C LYS A 67 -7.24 -1.33 -5.27
N THR A 68 -7.14 -0.06 -4.90
CA THR A 68 -6.04 0.82 -5.27
C THR A 68 -4.73 0.35 -4.67
N VAL A 69 -4.71 0.04 -3.37
CA VAL A 69 -3.49 -0.44 -2.70
C VAL A 69 -3.07 -1.82 -3.20
N LEU A 70 -4.02 -2.69 -3.55
CA LEU A 70 -3.74 -3.98 -4.18
C LEU A 70 -3.08 -3.85 -5.55
N ALA A 71 -3.44 -2.85 -6.35
CA ALA A 71 -2.88 -2.64 -7.69
C ALA A 71 -1.46 -2.06 -7.69
N VAL A 72 -1.04 -1.46 -6.58
CA VAL A 72 0.30 -0.86 -6.42
C VAL A 72 1.35 -1.91 -6.05
N ILE A 73 0.92 -3.00 -5.40
CA ILE A 73 1.78 -4.11 -4.93
C ILE A 73 1.90 -5.18 -6.02
#